data_AF-A0A1U7N511-F1
#
_entry.id   AF-A0A1U7N511-F1
#
_cell.length_a   1.000
_cell.length_b   1.000
_cell.length_c   1.000
_cell.angle_alpha   90.00
_cell.angle_beta   90.00
_cell.angle_gamma   90.00
#
_symmetry.space_group_name_H-M   'P 1'
#
loop_
_entity.id
_entity.type
_entity.pdbx_description
1 polymer ?
#
loop_
_entity_poly.entity_id
_entity_poly.type
_entity_poly.pdbx_seq_one_letter_code
_entity_poly.pdbx_strand_id
1 'polypeptide(L)'
;MTNEQLKPVNNEQFNQELEELIKSVEGANTTNFYKLAEIADLNLSEDLARVDLSGVNLENVNLRNADLRGTIFRNANLSGADLRNANLTGADFSNAILDNAQFCNNSGLTEEIISALKAQGAIFFDDYKEFLLPIEKLHNVEALWKQGIKKTLLMIEELSDRDVEWMIATGSKKEIIADTTLIEEGKEIDALYIVSEGQFTVSVGGRNIAELSGGEVVGEMSFLKRSLPSATVTAITNSEVWSISRQQLQDKLQQDTSFSSRFYKAISSILADRLLGQSHQNQASQIQPLPNYYGSHKNINDPAYLNRYPAQKKLDSIIGSRTSA
;
A
#
# COMPACT_ATOMS: atom_id res chain seq x y z
N MET A 1 40.22 -9.19 16.98
CA MET A 1 39.82 -8.36 15.83
C MET A 1 40.01 -9.20 14.58
N THR A 2 38.97 -9.93 14.18
CA THR A 2 38.95 -10.70 12.94
C THR A 2 38.21 -9.89 11.90
N ASN A 3 38.95 -9.36 10.93
CA ASN A 3 38.45 -8.78 9.69
C ASN A 3 37.66 -9.86 8.94
N GLU A 4 36.32 -9.78 8.96
CA GLU A 4 35.52 -10.50 7.96
C GLU A 4 35.70 -9.79 6.62
N GLN A 5 36.49 -10.44 5.76
CA GLN A 5 36.62 -10.07 4.35
C GLN A 5 35.25 -10.24 3.68
N LEU A 6 34.70 -9.14 3.17
CA LEU A 6 33.60 -9.14 2.20
C LEU A 6 34.00 -10.07 1.05
N LYS A 7 33.26 -11.17 0.85
CA LYS A 7 33.42 -12.03 -0.32
C LYS A 7 33.21 -11.19 -1.58
N PRO A 8 34.10 -11.26 -2.58
CA PRO A 8 33.89 -10.58 -3.85
C PRO A 8 32.63 -11.14 -4.52
N VAL A 9 31.71 -10.26 -4.89
CA VAL A 9 30.59 -10.60 -5.79
C VAL A 9 31.20 -11.16 -7.08
N ASN A 10 30.71 -12.32 -7.52
CA ASN A 10 31.19 -12.98 -8.73
C ASN A 10 30.75 -12.17 -9.97
N ASN A 11 31.56 -11.21 -10.38
CA ASN A 11 31.24 -10.23 -11.42
C ASN A 11 30.90 -10.87 -12.78
N GLU A 12 31.39 -12.07 -13.10
CA GLU A 12 31.07 -12.75 -14.37
C GLU A 12 29.62 -13.22 -14.43
N GLN A 13 29.12 -13.80 -13.35
CA GLN A 13 27.75 -14.30 -13.29
C GLN A 13 26.73 -13.15 -13.33
N PHE A 14 27.00 -12.08 -12.59
CA PHE A 14 26.19 -10.86 -12.64
C PHE A 14 26.16 -10.22 -14.04
N ASN A 15 27.30 -10.20 -14.73
CA ASN A 15 27.38 -9.66 -16.09
C ASN A 15 26.64 -10.55 -17.11
N GLN A 16 26.66 -11.87 -16.94
CA GLN A 16 25.89 -12.80 -17.78
C GLN A 16 24.38 -12.63 -17.58
N GLU A 17 23.93 -12.57 -16.33
CA GLU A 17 22.52 -12.31 -15.98
C GLU A 17 22.06 -10.96 -16.55
N LEU A 18 22.92 -9.94 -16.51
CA LEU A 18 22.64 -8.63 -17.10
C LEU A 18 22.54 -8.68 -18.63
N GLU A 19 23.40 -9.43 -19.33
CA GLU A 19 23.33 -9.56 -20.79
C GLU A 19 22.09 -10.32 -21.26
N GLU A 20 21.68 -11.37 -20.54
CA GLU A 20 20.44 -12.10 -20.83
C GLU A 20 19.21 -11.21 -20.65
N LEU A 21 19.23 -10.38 -19.60
CA LEU A 21 18.18 -9.40 -19.34
C LEU A 21 18.06 -8.39 -20.49
N ILE A 22 19.18 -7.81 -20.93
CA ILE A 22 19.21 -6.83 -22.02
C ILE A 22 18.61 -7.43 -23.30
N LYS A 23 19.01 -8.66 -23.68
CA LYS A 23 18.46 -9.34 -24.86
C LYS A 23 16.96 -9.58 -24.74
N SER A 24 16.48 -9.96 -23.56
CA SER A 24 15.05 -10.19 -23.29
C SER A 24 14.24 -8.89 -23.44
N VAL A 25 14.75 -7.78 -22.91
CA VAL A 25 14.14 -6.45 -23.00
C VAL A 25 14.17 -5.91 -24.45
N GLU A 26 15.30 -6.02 -25.15
CA GLU A 26 15.43 -5.59 -26.55
C GLU A 26 14.47 -6.35 -27.47
N GLY A 27 14.31 -7.66 -27.24
CA GLY A 27 13.38 -8.52 -27.98
C GLY A 27 11.90 -8.32 -27.63
N ALA A 28 11.58 -7.58 -26.57
CA ALA A 28 10.21 -7.35 -26.15
C ALA A 28 9.45 -6.45 -27.14
N ASN A 29 8.42 -6.97 -27.79
CA ASN A 29 7.55 -6.19 -28.69
C ASN A 29 6.54 -5.33 -27.91
N THR A 30 7.05 -4.50 -27.01
CA THR A 30 6.26 -3.57 -26.20
C THR A 30 7.09 -2.34 -25.87
N THR A 31 6.45 -1.18 -25.91
CA THR A 31 6.98 0.09 -25.36
C THR A 31 6.43 0.36 -23.96
N ASN A 32 5.61 -0.56 -23.43
CA ASN A 32 5.00 -0.42 -22.13
C ASN A 32 6.05 -0.72 -21.05
N PHE A 33 6.39 0.31 -20.29
CA PHE A 33 7.36 0.23 -19.20
C PHE A 33 7.02 -0.86 -18.19
N TYR A 34 5.74 -1.13 -17.90
CA TYR A 34 5.31 -2.20 -16.99
C TYR A 34 5.81 -3.58 -17.44
N LYS A 35 5.62 -3.90 -18.72
CA LYS A 35 6.07 -5.18 -19.27
C LYS A 35 7.60 -5.27 -19.33
N LEU A 36 8.27 -4.15 -19.56
CA LEU A 36 9.73 -4.11 -19.55
C LEU A 36 10.29 -4.28 -18.13
N ALA A 37 9.66 -3.68 -17.12
CA ALA A 37 10.02 -3.84 -15.72
C ALA A 37 9.78 -5.28 -15.22
N GLU A 38 8.66 -5.90 -15.62
CA GLU A 38 8.36 -7.31 -15.35
C GLU A 38 9.41 -8.24 -15.98
N ILE A 39 9.77 -8.00 -17.25
CA ILE A 39 10.85 -8.73 -17.93
C ILE A 39 12.20 -8.51 -17.23
N ALA A 40 12.42 -7.31 -16.69
CA ALA A 40 13.64 -6.92 -16.00
C ALA A 40 13.74 -7.44 -14.54
N ASP A 41 12.70 -8.13 -14.07
CA ASP A 41 12.52 -8.56 -12.68
C ASP A 41 12.67 -7.38 -11.71
N LEU A 42 12.01 -6.26 -12.04
CA LEU A 42 11.93 -5.08 -11.18
C LEU A 42 10.63 -5.11 -10.38
N ASN A 43 10.77 -5.02 -9.07
CA ASN A 43 9.65 -4.78 -8.18
C ASN A 43 9.33 -3.29 -8.16
N LEU A 44 8.31 -2.89 -8.93
CA LEU A 44 7.90 -1.48 -9.05
C LEU A 44 7.53 -0.82 -7.71
N SER A 45 7.20 -1.60 -6.67
CA SER A 45 6.90 -1.06 -5.33
C SER A 45 8.15 -0.79 -4.48
N GLU A 46 9.33 -1.33 -4.83
CA GLU A 46 10.53 -1.24 -3.99
C GLU A 46 11.77 -0.69 -4.72
N ASP A 47 11.87 -0.92 -6.04
CA ASP A 47 13.12 -0.72 -6.77
C ASP A 47 13.30 0.68 -7.39
N LEU A 48 12.33 1.58 -7.20
CA LEU A 48 12.28 2.87 -7.92
C LEU A 48 12.86 4.06 -7.16
N ALA A 49 13.29 3.89 -5.92
CA ALA A 49 13.83 5.00 -5.13
C ALA A 49 15.09 5.60 -5.79
N ARG A 50 15.08 6.92 -5.99
CA ARG A 50 16.17 7.75 -6.55
C ARG A 50 16.49 7.45 -8.02
N VAL A 51 15.55 6.83 -8.72
CA VAL A 51 15.72 6.50 -10.13
C VAL A 51 15.45 7.71 -11.01
N ASP A 52 16.18 7.85 -12.11
CA ASP A 52 15.83 8.78 -13.19
C ASP A 52 14.87 8.13 -14.19
N LEU A 53 13.61 8.56 -14.16
CA LEU A 53 12.53 8.17 -15.07
C LEU A 53 12.12 9.34 -15.98
N SER A 54 13.02 10.29 -16.20
CA SER A 54 12.72 11.45 -17.04
C SER A 54 12.31 11.02 -18.46
N GLY A 55 11.21 11.58 -18.97
CA GLY A 55 10.70 11.30 -20.32
C GLY A 55 10.05 9.93 -20.51
N VAL A 56 9.98 9.09 -19.48
CA VAL A 56 9.43 7.72 -19.58
C VAL A 56 7.91 7.76 -19.69
N ASN A 57 7.34 6.84 -20.47
CA ASN A 57 5.90 6.62 -20.51
C ASN A 57 5.46 5.62 -19.42
N LEU A 58 4.77 6.15 -18.41
CA LEU A 58 4.22 5.47 -17.23
C LEU A 58 2.68 5.59 -17.19
N GLU A 59 2.04 5.76 -18.34
CA GLU A 59 0.58 5.88 -18.44
C GLU A 59 -0.13 4.66 -17.84
N ASN A 60 -1.12 4.90 -16.97
CA ASN A 60 -1.92 3.90 -16.26
C ASN A 60 -1.13 2.89 -15.40
N VAL A 61 0.12 3.21 -15.02
CA VAL A 61 0.94 2.33 -14.18
C VAL A 61 0.43 2.33 -12.74
N ASN A 62 0.37 1.14 -12.12
CA ASN A 62 0.17 1.01 -10.68
C ASN A 62 1.51 1.17 -9.94
N LEU A 63 1.67 2.30 -9.24
CA LEU A 63 2.79 2.63 -8.35
C LEU A 63 2.32 2.76 -6.90
N ARG A 64 1.23 2.09 -6.52
CA ARG A 64 0.71 2.17 -5.17
C ARG A 64 1.73 1.64 -4.17
N ASN A 65 1.81 2.32 -3.02
CA ASN A 65 2.73 2.00 -1.93
C ASN A 65 4.23 2.02 -2.32
N ALA A 66 4.57 2.49 -3.53
CA ALA A 66 5.94 2.43 -4.02
C ALA A 66 6.88 3.34 -3.23
N ASP A 67 8.11 2.88 -2.98
CA ASP A 67 9.20 3.75 -2.54
C ASP A 67 9.78 4.53 -3.72
N LEU A 68 9.29 5.76 -3.89
CA LEU A 68 9.66 6.67 -4.98
C LEU A 68 10.51 7.85 -4.48
N ARG A 69 11.18 7.71 -3.31
CA ARG A 69 11.96 8.80 -2.73
C ARG A 69 13.06 9.26 -3.66
N GLY A 70 13.12 10.55 -3.97
CA GLY A 70 14.16 11.13 -4.82
C GLY A 70 14.07 10.75 -6.31
N THR A 71 12.99 10.09 -6.73
CA THR A 71 12.80 9.69 -8.13
C THR A 71 12.58 10.93 -9.01
N ILE A 72 13.17 10.93 -10.20
CA ILE A 72 13.07 12.04 -11.16
C ILE A 72 12.09 11.65 -12.26
N PHE A 73 10.91 12.27 -12.27
CA PHE A 73 9.84 12.08 -13.26
C PHE A 73 9.79 13.21 -14.30
N ARG A 74 10.89 13.90 -14.55
CA ARG A 74 10.87 15.10 -15.40
C ARG A 74 10.41 14.77 -16.82
N ASN A 75 9.40 15.46 -17.33
CA ASN A 75 8.82 15.18 -18.65
C ASN A 75 8.24 13.74 -18.82
N ALA A 76 8.10 12.97 -17.74
CA ALA A 76 7.49 11.65 -17.81
C ALA A 76 5.98 11.75 -18.08
N ASN A 77 5.40 10.77 -18.77
CA ASN A 77 3.95 10.65 -18.90
C ASN A 77 3.41 9.73 -17.80
N LEU A 78 2.72 10.29 -16.80
CA LEU A 78 2.09 9.60 -15.68
C LEU A 78 0.56 9.62 -15.78
N SER A 79 -0.01 9.93 -16.95
CA SER A 79 -1.46 10.03 -17.10
C SER A 79 -2.17 8.75 -16.66
N GLY A 80 -3.16 8.88 -15.78
CA GLY A 80 -3.91 7.76 -15.20
C GLY A 80 -3.11 6.83 -14.26
N ALA A 81 -1.84 7.13 -13.97
CA ALA A 81 -1.03 6.33 -13.05
C ALA A 81 -1.60 6.37 -11.62
N ASP A 82 -1.47 5.27 -10.89
CA ASP A 82 -1.91 5.16 -9.50
C ASP A 82 -0.73 5.25 -8.54
N LEU A 83 -0.52 6.41 -7.93
CA LEU A 83 0.55 6.69 -6.98
C LEU A 83 0.07 6.69 -5.52
N ARG A 84 -1.13 6.16 -5.21
CA ARG A 84 -1.69 6.20 -3.85
C ARG A 84 -0.75 5.50 -2.84
N ASN A 85 -0.58 6.10 -1.66
CA ASN A 85 0.31 5.69 -0.57
C ASN A 85 1.82 5.65 -0.90
N ALA A 86 2.24 6.07 -2.10
CA ALA A 86 3.65 6.07 -2.46
C ALA A 86 4.45 7.08 -1.61
N ASN A 87 5.71 6.74 -1.30
CA ASN A 87 6.65 7.65 -0.66
C ASN A 87 7.33 8.52 -1.72
N LEU A 88 6.92 9.78 -1.80
CA LEU A 88 7.35 10.74 -2.80
C LEU A 88 8.37 11.75 -2.25
N THR A 89 9.01 11.45 -1.12
CA THR A 89 9.96 12.38 -0.48
C THR A 89 11.10 12.75 -1.43
N GLY A 90 11.13 14.01 -1.85
CA GLY A 90 12.14 14.54 -2.78
C GLY A 90 11.98 14.09 -4.23
N ALA A 91 10.84 13.50 -4.60
CA ALA A 91 10.55 13.20 -6.01
C ALA A 91 10.37 14.49 -6.83
N ASP A 92 10.84 14.48 -8.08
CA ASP A 92 10.78 15.63 -8.98
C ASP A 92 9.82 15.37 -10.13
N PHE A 93 8.69 16.07 -10.14
CA PHE A 93 7.64 15.97 -11.17
C PHE A 93 7.69 17.10 -12.21
N SER A 94 8.81 17.82 -12.33
CA SER A 94 8.87 19.00 -13.21
C SER A 94 8.52 18.64 -14.66
N ASN A 95 7.50 19.30 -15.21
CA ASN A 95 6.96 19.07 -16.56
C ASN A 95 6.42 17.65 -16.82
N ALA A 96 6.13 16.86 -15.79
CA ALA A 96 5.45 15.58 -15.98
C ALA A 96 4.01 15.80 -16.51
N ILE A 97 3.51 14.85 -17.31
CA ILE A 97 2.10 14.82 -17.71
C ILE A 97 1.35 14.00 -16.66
N LEU A 98 0.36 14.58 -15.99
CA LEU A 98 -0.29 14.00 -14.81
C LEU A 98 -1.82 13.88 -14.96
N ASP A 99 -2.32 13.93 -16.19
CA ASP A 99 -3.76 13.89 -16.45
C ASP A 99 -4.40 12.64 -15.82
N ASN A 100 -5.28 12.84 -14.85
CA ASN A 100 -5.95 11.78 -14.08
C ASN A 100 -5.01 10.88 -13.24
N ALA A 101 -3.76 11.27 -13.03
CA ALA A 101 -2.86 10.56 -12.13
C ALA A 101 -3.39 10.63 -10.69
N GLN A 102 -3.42 9.50 -9.99
CA GLN A 102 -4.10 9.32 -8.71
C GLN A 102 -3.13 9.39 -7.53
N PHE A 103 -3.40 10.27 -6.57
CA PHE A 103 -2.63 10.49 -5.36
C PHE A 103 -3.52 10.39 -4.12
N CYS A 104 -3.02 9.84 -3.02
CA CYS A 104 -3.71 9.73 -1.73
C CYS A 104 -2.70 9.31 -0.67
N ASN A 105 -2.70 9.94 0.50
CA ASN A 105 -1.87 9.57 1.65
C ASN A 105 -0.37 9.42 1.29
N ASN A 106 0.10 10.28 0.39
CA ASN A 106 1.50 10.29 -0.05
C ASN A 106 2.40 10.99 0.98
N SER A 107 3.56 10.41 1.26
CA SER A 107 4.58 11.08 2.10
C SER A 107 5.52 11.93 1.26
N GLY A 108 5.99 13.05 1.82
CA GLY A 108 7.03 13.87 1.21
C GLY A 108 6.58 14.89 0.14
N LEU A 109 5.27 15.07 -0.04
CA LEU A 109 4.71 16.19 -0.81
C LEU A 109 4.38 17.36 0.11
N THR A 110 4.68 18.58 -0.33
CA THR A 110 4.24 19.82 0.34
C THR A 110 2.96 20.36 -0.31
N GLU A 111 2.23 21.24 0.36
CA GLU A 111 1.01 21.85 -0.18
C GLU A 111 1.27 22.59 -1.50
N GLU A 112 2.43 23.23 -1.64
CA GLU A 112 2.83 23.89 -2.89
C GLU A 112 2.97 22.89 -4.04
N ILE A 113 3.60 21.75 -3.78
CA ILE A 113 3.76 20.68 -4.76
C ILE A 113 2.39 20.10 -5.12
N ILE A 114 1.55 19.78 -4.12
CA ILE A 114 0.20 19.24 -4.34
C ILE A 114 -0.61 20.18 -5.25
N SER A 115 -0.61 21.49 -4.96
CA SER A 115 -1.29 22.49 -5.79
C SER A 115 -0.79 22.50 -7.23
N ALA A 116 0.53 22.42 -7.42
CA ALA A 116 1.14 22.35 -8.74
C ALA A 116 0.78 21.06 -9.50
N LEU A 117 0.72 19.91 -8.82
CA LEU A 117 0.35 18.62 -9.42
C LEU A 117 -1.12 18.62 -9.85
N LYS A 118 -2.03 19.16 -9.02
CA LYS A 118 -3.45 19.32 -9.39
C LYS A 118 -3.65 20.20 -10.61
N ALA A 119 -2.91 21.31 -10.69
CA ALA A 119 -2.96 22.20 -11.86
C ALA A 119 -2.55 21.49 -13.15
N GLN A 120 -1.84 20.35 -13.05
CA GLN A 120 -1.43 19.49 -14.16
C GLN A 120 -2.39 18.30 -14.39
N GLY A 121 -3.59 18.31 -13.78
CA GLY A 121 -4.61 17.28 -13.99
C GLY A 121 -4.56 16.10 -13.02
N ALA A 122 -3.66 16.11 -12.03
CA ALA A 122 -3.60 15.08 -11.01
C ALA A 122 -4.85 15.09 -10.10
N ILE A 123 -5.34 13.90 -9.78
CA ILE A 123 -6.45 13.66 -8.86
C ILE A 123 -5.86 13.32 -7.50
N PHE A 124 -6.08 14.18 -6.52
CA PHE A 124 -5.77 13.88 -5.12
C PHE A 124 -7.04 13.45 -4.39
N PHE A 125 -7.05 12.23 -3.89
CA PHE A 125 -8.14 11.70 -3.08
C PHE A 125 -8.08 12.21 -1.63
N ASP A 126 -6.96 12.78 -1.18
CA ASP A 126 -6.93 13.54 0.07
C ASP A 126 -7.77 14.84 -0.04
N ASP A 127 -7.99 15.33 -1.27
CA ASP A 127 -8.89 16.44 -1.58
C ASP A 127 -10.35 16.05 -1.74
N TYR A 128 -10.73 14.88 -1.24
CA TYR A 128 -12.12 14.71 -0.87
C TYR A 128 -12.59 15.80 0.10
N LYS A 129 -11.75 16.67 0.68
CA LYS A 129 -12.17 17.97 1.26
C LYS A 129 -13.13 18.82 0.39
N GLU A 130 -13.15 18.69 -0.94
CA GLU A 130 -14.17 19.35 -1.78
C GLU A 130 -15.52 18.61 -1.79
N PHE A 131 -15.53 17.31 -1.49
CA PHE A 131 -16.72 16.47 -1.32
C PHE A 131 -17.11 16.23 0.16
N LEU A 132 -16.19 16.52 1.07
CA LEU A 132 -16.35 16.49 2.51
C LEU A 132 -16.77 17.89 2.88
N LEU A 133 -17.95 18.03 3.50
CA LEU A 133 -18.32 19.31 4.09
C LEU A 133 -17.16 19.74 5.01
N PRO A 134 -16.68 21.00 4.93
CA PRO A 134 -15.72 21.55 5.87
C PRO A 134 -16.10 21.16 7.29
N ILE A 135 -15.14 20.86 8.17
CA ILE A 135 -15.42 20.45 9.56
C ILE A 135 -16.34 21.48 10.26
N GLU A 136 -16.16 22.76 9.93
CA GLU A 136 -16.97 23.89 10.39
C GLU A 136 -18.42 23.87 9.86
N LYS A 137 -18.70 23.19 8.75
CA LYS A 137 -20.03 22.94 8.18
C LYS A 137 -20.63 21.59 8.60
N LEU A 138 -19.83 20.71 9.21
CA LEU A 138 -20.29 19.44 9.79
C LEU A 138 -20.84 19.72 11.19
N HIS A 139 -22.09 20.17 11.26
CA HIS A 139 -22.78 20.36 12.53
C HIS A 139 -23.14 19.03 13.22
N ASN A 140 -22.85 17.88 12.61
CA ASN A 140 -23.18 16.56 13.10
C ASN A 140 -21.93 15.67 13.22
N VAL A 141 -21.71 15.16 14.43
CA VAL A 141 -20.60 14.26 14.78
C VAL A 141 -20.62 12.98 13.94
N GLU A 142 -21.81 12.52 13.51
CA GLU A 142 -21.95 11.36 12.61
C GLU A 142 -21.23 11.56 11.28
N ALA A 143 -21.28 12.78 10.75
CA ALA A 143 -20.70 13.08 9.47
C ALA A 143 -19.17 13.11 9.53
N LEU A 144 -18.57 13.49 10.68
CA LEU A 144 -17.13 13.38 10.94
C LEU A 144 -16.66 11.93 10.94
N TRP A 145 -17.38 11.04 11.63
CA TRP A 145 -17.02 9.63 11.71
C TRP A 145 -17.12 8.94 10.35
N LYS A 146 -18.15 9.28 9.57
CA LYS A 146 -18.29 8.81 8.18
C LYS A 146 -17.10 9.22 7.30
N GLN A 147 -16.44 10.35 7.59
CA GLN A 147 -15.21 10.73 6.87
C GLN A 147 -14.02 9.85 7.26
N GLY A 148 -13.85 9.58 8.56
CA GLY A 148 -12.77 8.74 9.08
C GLY A 148 -12.78 7.36 8.42
N ILE A 149 -13.93 6.67 8.44
CA ILE A 149 -14.05 5.36 7.81
C ILE A 149 -13.92 5.44 6.27
N LYS A 150 -14.37 6.53 5.63
CA LYS A 150 -14.19 6.71 4.19
C LYS A 150 -12.71 6.67 3.82
N LYS A 151 -11.87 7.36 4.59
CA LYS A 151 -10.42 7.34 4.38
C LYS A 151 -9.84 5.93 4.46
N THR A 152 -10.23 5.17 5.48
CA THR A 152 -9.80 3.77 5.65
C THR A 152 -10.22 2.88 4.48
N LEU A 153 -11.49 2.98 4.05
CA LEU A 153 -12.02 2.14 2.98
C LEU A 153 -11.40 2.44 1.60
N LEU A 154 -11.02 3.70 1.35
CA LEU A 154 -10.33 4.10 0.11
C LEU A 154 -8.91 3.51 -0.01
N MET A 155 -8.34 3.03 1.11
CA MET A 155 -7.03 2.35 1.08
C MET A 155 -7.12 0.95 0.49
N ILE A 156 -8.31 0.32 0.50
CA ILE A 156 -8.54 -1.01 -0.06
C ILE A 156 -8.58 -0.88 -1.59
N GLU A 157 -7.51 -1.31 -2.26
CA GLU A 157 -7.30 -1.13 -3.70
C GLU A 157 -8.43 -1.70 -4.54
N GLU A 158 -8.99 -2.82 -4.11
CA GLU A 158 -9.97 -3.55 -4.88
C GLU A 158 -11.36 -2.92 -4.84
N LEU A 159 -11.65 -2.04 -3.88
CA LEU A 159 -12.98 -1.42 -3.76
C LEU A 159 -13.11 -0.21 -4.68
N SER A 160 -14.26 -0.11 -5.35
CA SER A 160 -14.64 1.10 -6.10
C SER A 160 -15.29 2.14 -5.18
N ASP A 161 -15.32 3.40 -5.62
CA ASP A 161 -15.98 4.50 -4.90
C ASP A 161 -17.43 4.16 -4.51
N ARG A 162 -18.17 3.48 -5.39
CA ARG A 162 -19.56 3.06 -5.12
C ARG A 162 -19.65 1.98 -4.04
N ASP A 163 -18.65 1.11 -3.95
CA ASP A 163 -18.57 0.09 -2.90
C ASP A 163 -18.29 0.76 -1.55
N VAL A 164 -17.33 1.68 -1.53
CA VAL A 164 -16.98 2.49 -0.35
C VAL A 164 -18.19 3.27 0.15
N GLU A 165 -18.89 3.99 -0.73
CA GLU A 165 -20.11 4.73 -0.39
C GLU A 165 -21.19 3.83 0.21
N TRP A 166 -21.41 2.65 -0.38
CA TRP A 166 -22.37 1.70 0.15
C TRP A 166 -21.97 1.17 1.54
N MET A 167 -20.70 0.85 1.76
CA MET A 167 -20.19 0.38 3.05
C MET A 167 -20.31 1.44 4.15
N ILE A 168 -20.10 2.72 3.82
CA ILE A 168 -20.32 3.86 4.73
C ILE A 168 -21.81 4.08 5.00
N ALA A 169 -22.66 3.97 3.98
CA ALA A 169 -24.09 4.19 4.15
C ALA A 169 -24.75 3.08 4.99
N THR A 170 -24.21 1.86 4.92
CA THR A 170 -24.81 0.66 5.52
C THR A 170 -24.26 0.35 6.91
N GLY A 171 -22.98 0.63 7.17
CA GLY A 171 -22.38 0.36 8.46
C GLY A 171 -22.67 1.44 9.51
N SER A 172 -22.21 1.18 10.72
CA SER A 172 -22.35 2.10 11.86
C SER A 172 -21.09 2.12 12.72
N LYS A 173 -20.82 3.28 13.33
CA LYS A 173 -19.75 3.42 14.30
C LYS A 173 -20.08 2.63 15.57
N LYS A 174 -19.07 1.94 16.12
CA LYS A 174 -19.06 1.45 17.49
C LYS A 174 -17.81 1.93 18.20
N GLU A 175 -18.01 2.51 19.38
CA GLU A 175 -16.93 2.85 20.31
C GLU A 175 -16.68 1.66 21.22
N ILE A 176 -15.41 1.27 21.32
CA ILE A 176 -14.97 0.14 22.12
C ILE A 176 -14.04 0.69 23.20
N ILE A 177 -14.44 0.54 24.45
CA ILE A 177 -13.61 0.96 25.59
C ILE A 177 -12.45 -0.02 25.73
N ALA A 178 -11.29 0.45 26.18
CA ALA A 178 -10.16 -0.41 26.52
C ALA A 178 -10.60 -1.62 27.37
N ASP A 179 -9.93 -2.76 27.17
CA ASP A 179 -10.20 -4.06 27.78
C ASP A 179 -11.55 -4.71 27.40
N THR A 180 -12.34 -4.07 26.52
CA THR A 180 -13.58 -4.67 26.02
C THR A 180 -13.29 -5.67 24.91
N THR A 181 -13.90 -6.86 25.02
CA THR A 181 -13.83 -7.90 23.97
C THR A 181 -14.79 -7.54 22.83
N LEU A 182 -14.26 -7.36 21.62
CA LEU A 182 -15.02 -7.09 20.41
C LEU A 182 -15.49 -8.39 19.74
N ILE A 183 -14.62 -9.40 19.67
CA ILE A 183 -14.91 -10.72 19.12
C ILE A 183 -14.45 -11.75 20.16
N GLU A 184 -15.27 -12.75 20.45
CA GLU A 184 -14.91 -13.82 21.39
C GLU A 184 -14.76 -15.15 20.65
N GLU A 185 -13.66 -15.86 20.94
CA GLU A 185 -13.38 -17.18 20.39
C GLU A 185 -14.56 -18.14 20.64
N GLY A 186 -15.02 -18.81 19.58
CA GLY A 186 -16.13 -19.77 19.66
C GLY A 186 -17.52 -19.16 19.86
N LYS A 187 -17.69 -17.83 19.84
CA LYS A 187 -19.01 -17.19 19.90
C LYS A 187 -19.43 -16.59 18.56
N GLU A 188 -20.72 -16.62 18.27
CA GLU A 188 -21.23 -16.04 17.03
C GLU A 188 -20.95 -14.54 16.95
N ILE A 189 -20.66 -14.08 15.73
CA ILE A 189 -20.54 -12.66 15.40
C ILE A 189 -21.53 -12.32 14.29
N ASP A 190 -22.13 -11.15 14.40
CA ASP A 190 -23.20 -10.66 13.53
C ASP A 190 -22.74 -9.57 12.54
N ALA A 191 -21.47 -9.16 12.62
CA ALA A 191 -20.91 -8.10 11.81
C ALA A 191 -19.46 -8.37 11.41
N LEU A 192 -19.08 -7.73 10.31
CA LEU A 192 -17.69 -7.47 9.94
C LEU A 192 -17.29 -6.12 10.57
N TYR A 193 -16.10 -6.03 11.15
CA TYR A 193 -15.61 -4.78 11.72
C TYR A 193 -14.37 -4.29 10.98
N ILE A 194 -14.33 -2.99 10.74
CA ILE A 194 -13.17 -2.29 10.20
C ILE A 194 -12.66 -1.35 11.29
N VAL A 195 -11.41 -1.51 11.69
CA VAL A 195 -10.80 -0.65 12.72
C VAL A 195 -10.51 0.70 12.10
N SER A 196 -11.19 1.75 12.56
CA SER A 196 -10.90 3.12 12.13
C SER A 196 -9.84 3.77 13.00
N GLU A 197 -9.86 3.51 14.31
CA GLU A 197 -8.88 4.04 15.27
C GLU A 197 -8.69 3.08 16.46
N GLY A 198 -7.52 3.14 17.08
CA GLY A 198 -7.19 2.39 18.28
C GLY A 198 -6.40 1.11 18.01
N GLN A 199 -6.16 0.35 19.08
CA GLN A 199 -5.36 -0.87 19.05
C GLN A 199 -6.13 -2.03 19.68
N PHE A 200 -5.98 -3.20 19.10
CA PHE A 200 -6.58 -4.44 19.61
C PHE A 200 -5.52 -5.53 19.71
N THR A 201 -5.73 -6.48 20.62
CA THR A 201 -4.99 -7.73 20.66
C THR A 201 -5.85 -8.86 20.10
N VAL A 202 -5.22 -9.80 19.41
CA VAL A 202 -5.81 -11.06 18.96
C VAL A 202 -5.21 -12.18 19.80
N SER A 203 -6.05 -13.00 20.43
CA SER A 203 -5.62 -14.10 21.27
C SER A 203 -6.34 -15.41 20.96
N VAL A 204 -5.64 -16.53 21.14
CA VAL A 204 -6.19 -17.89 20.99
C VAL A 204 -5.89 -18.67 22.25
N GLY A 205 -6.91 -19.23 22.89
CA GLY A 205 -6.75 -19.91 24.18
C GLY A 205 -6.09 -19.04 25.25
N GLY A 206 -6.33 -17.72 25.22
CA GLY A 206 -5.77 -16.73 26.14
C GLY A 206 -4.32 -16.30 25.87
N ARG A 207 -3.68 -16.79 24.79
CA ARG A 207 -2.35 -16.35 24.38
C ARG A 207 -2.47 -15.30 23.28
N ASN A 208 -1.85 -14.13 23.47
CA ASN A 208 -1.75 -13.11 22.43
C ASN A 208 -0.90 -13.65 21.26
N ILE A 209 -1.44 -13.55 20.05
CA ILE A 209 -0.80 -14.00 18.80
C ILE A 209 -0.58 -12.88 17.79
N ALA A 210 -1.25 -11.73 17.95
CA ALA A 210 -1.11 -10.57 17.08
C ALA A 210 -1.70 -9.32 17.73
N GLU A 211 -1.27 -8.17 17.24
CA GLU A 211 -1.91 -6.87 17.53
C GLU A 211 -2.48 -6.30 16.25
N LEU A 212 -3.57 -5.55 16.38
CA LEU A 212 -4.26 -4.90 15.29
C LEU A 212 -4.34 -3.39 15.50
N SER A 213 -4.39 -2.65 14.39
CA SER A 213 -4.45 -1.18 14.37
C SER A 213 -5.39 -0.64 13.30
N GLY A 214 -5.52 0.69 13.24
CA GLY A 214 -6.34 1.39 12.25
C GLY A 214 -6.04 0.95 10.82
N GLY A 215 -7.10 0.65 10.07
CA GLY A 215 -7.01 0.11 8.70
C GLY A 215 -7.40 -1.36 8.60
N GLU A 216 -7.35 -2.12 9.69
CA GLU A 216 -7.55 -3.57 9.62
C GLU A 216 -9.00 -4.00 9.65
N VAL A 217 -9.26 -5.12 8.98
CA VAL A 217 -10.56 -5.79 8.97
C VAL A 217 -10.49 -7.01 9.89
N VAL A 218 -11.54 -7.17 10.72
CA VAL A 218 -11.73 -8.32 11.62
C VAL A 218 -13.11 -8.93 11.50
N GLY A 219 -13.19 -10.24 11.78
CA GLY A 219 -14.40 -11.04 11.59
C GLY A 219 -14.57 -11.54 10.15
N GLU A 220 -13.64 -11.20 9.27
CA GLU A 220 -13.59 -11.61 7.86
C GLU A 220 -13.50 -13.13 7.71
N MET A 221 -12.77 -13.81 8.60
CA MET A 221 -12.64 -15.27 8.54
C MET A 221 -13.93 -15.99 8.88
N SER A 222 -14.59 -15.57 9.96
CA SER A 222 -15.91 -16.09 10.34
C SER A 222 -16.94 -15.80 9.25
N PHE A 223 -16.84 -14.62 8.62
CA PHE A 223 -17.67 -14.24 7.48
C PHE A 223 -17.48 -15.18 6.28
N LEU A 224 -16.23 -15.34 5.81
CA LEU A 224 -15.86 -16.13 4.64
C LEU A 224 -16.11 -17.63 4.82
N LYS A 225 -15.67 -18.21 5.93
CA LYS A 225 -15.75 -19.65 6.19
C LYS A 225 -17.12 -20.09 6.71
N ARG A 226 -17.99 -19.14 7.08
CA ARG A 226 -19.25 -19.41 7.79
C ARG A 226 -19.02 -20.25 9.06
N SER A 227 -17.92 -19.97 9.75
CA SER A 227 -17.53 -20.62 11.00
C SER A 227 -17.56 -19.64 12.17
N LEU A 228 -17.49 -20.17 13.39
CA LEU A 228 -17.26 -19.37 14.58
C LEU A 228 -15.84 -18.76 14.54
N PRO A 229 -15.62 -17.61 15.20
CA PRO A 229 -14.29 -17.04 15.35
C PRO A 229 -13.32 -18.01 16.00
N SER A 230 -12.12 -18.09 15.44
CA SER A 230 -11.03 -18.93 15.93
C SER A 230 -10.12 -18.22 16.94
N ALA A 231 -10.40 -16.94 17.22
CA ALA A 231 -9.61 -16.10 18.11
C ALA A 231 -10.49 -15.03 18.75
N THR A 232 -10.08 -14.57 19.92
CA THR A 232 -10.65 -13.44 20.66
C THR A 232 -9.94 -12.16 20.26
N VAL A 233 -10.70 -11.08 20.03
CA VAL A 233 -10.18 -9.75 19.74
C VAL A 233 -10.61 -8.80 20.86
N THR A 234 -9.65 -8.20 21.56
CA THR A 234 -9.89 -7.32 22.71
C THR A 234 -9.22 -5.98 22.51
N ALA A 235 -9.91 -4.89 22.84
CA ALA A 235 -9.36 -3.55 22.72
C ALA A 235 -8.25 -3.31 23.76
N ILE A 236 -7.11 -2.79 23.33
CA ILE A 236 -6.00 -2.35 24.19
C ILE A 236 -6.23 -0.90 24.62
N THR A 237 -6.67 -0.07 23.67
CA THR A 237 -7.01 1.34 23.91
C THR A 237 -8.51 1.55 23.71
N ASN A 238 -9.02 2.71 24.14
CA ASN A 238 -10.28 3.19 23.59
C ASN A 238 -10.14 3.26 22.06
N SER A 239 -11.08 2.65 21.37
CA SER A 239 -10.98 2.34 19.96
C SER A 239 -12.30 2.58 19.25
N GLU A 240 -12.21 2.76 17.94
CA GLU A 240 -13.37 2.98 17.08
C GLU A 240 -13.37 1.96 15.95
N VAL A 241 -14.53 1.33 15.75
CA VAL A 241 -14.73 0.39 14.65
C VAL A 241 -15.97 0.76 13.84
N TRP A 242 -15.90 0.49 12.54
CA TRP A 242 -17.06 0.52 11.66
C TRP A 242 -17.63 -0.89 11.52
N SER A 243 -18.85 -1.07 12.00
CA SER A 243 -19.57 -2.34 12.02
C SER A 243 -20.47 -2.42 10.79
N ILE A 244 -20.29 -3.44 9.94
CA ILE A 244 -21.18 -3.74 8.82
C ILE A 244 -21.89 -5.04 9.13
N SER A 245 -23.23 -5.03 9.14
CA SER A 245 -24.02 -6.23 9.40
C SER A 245 -23.68 -7.34 8.41
N ARG A 246 -23.49 -8.54 8.94
CA ARG A 246 -23.26 -9.75 8.16
C ARG A 246 -24.41 -10.03 7.20
N GLN A 247 -25.65 -9.79 7.62
CA GLN A 247 -26.84 -10.00 6.78
C GLN A 247 -26.83 -9.05 5.58
N GLN A 248 -26.66 -7.75 5.83
CA GLN A 248 -26.65 -6.74 4.76
C GLN A 248 -25.48 -6.96 3.79
N LEU A 249 -24.31 -7.34 4.31
CA LEU A 249 -23.16 -7.67 3.48
C LEU A 249 -23.41 -8.92 2.63
N GLN A 250 -24.03 -9.97 3.18
CA GLN A 250 -24.40 -11.16 2.41
C GLN A 250 -25.42 -10.85 1.32
N ASP A 251 -26.44 -10.04 1.62
CA ASP A 251 -27.44 -9.63 0.63
C ASP A 251 -26.78 -8.86 -0.51
N LYS A 252 -25.87 -7.93 -0.19
CA LYS A 252 -25.13 -7.16 -1.19
C LYS A 252 -24.22 -8.04 -2.06
N LEU A 253 -23.52 -9.02 -1.48
CA LEU A 253 -22.70 -9.97 -2.24
C LEU A 253 -23.52 -10.85 -3.18
N GLN A 254 -24.74 -11.22 -2.80
CA GLN A 254 -25.62 -12.02 -3.65
C GLN A 254 -26.23 -11.22 -4.80
N GLN A 255 -26.55 -9.94 -4.56
CA GLN A 255 -27.25 -9.10 -5.53
C GLN A 255 -26.32 -8.35 -6.48
N ASP A 256 -25.06 -8.11 -6.09
CA ASP A 256 -24.09 -7.37 -6.89
C ASP A 256 -22.81 -8.20 -7.10
N THR A 257 -22.75 -8.88 -8.26
CA THR A 257 -21.60 -9.68 -8.67
C THR A 257 -20.31 -8.84 -8.79
N SER A 258 -20.41 -7.57 -9.17
CA SER A 258 -19.24 -6.70 -9.34
C SER A 258 -18.65 -6.32 -7.98
N PHE A 259 -19.49 -5.92 -7.04
CA PHE A 259 -19.09 -5.73 -5.64
C PHE A 259 -18.51 -7.02 -5.06
N SER A 260 -19.16 -8.16 -5.31
CA SER A 260 -18.72 -9.45 -4.80
C SER A 260 -17.30 -9.82 -5.24
N SER A 261 -16.99 -9.69 -6.54
CA SER A 261 -15.66 -9.97 -7.05
C SER A 261 -14.60 -9.08 -6.40
N ARG A 262 -14.88 -7.78 -6.27
CA ARG A 262 -13.96 -6.80 -5.67
C ARG A 262 -13.79 -7.02 -4.17
N PHE A 263 -14.87 -7.28 -3.45
CA PHE A 263 -14.85 -7.57 -2.02
C PHE A 263 -14.05 -8.84 -1.70
N TYR A 264 -14.27 -9.93 -2.43
CA TYR A 264 -13.50 -11.16 -2.20
C TYR A 264 -12.03 -10.99 -2.56
N LYS A 265 -11.72 -10.20 -3.59
CA LYS A 265 -10.33 -9.85 -3.92
C LYS A 265 -9.69 -9.04 -2.77
N ALA A 266 -10.37 -8.02 -2.25
CA ALA A 266 -9.92 -7.23 -1.10
C ALA A 266 -9.60 -8.11 0.12
N ILE A 267 -10.54 -8.96 0.53
CA ILE A 267 -10.32 -9.84 1.69
C ILE A 267 -9.16 -10.82 1.44
N SER A 268 -9.01 -11.31 0.20
CA SER A 268 -7.90 -12.20 -0.15
C SER A 268 -6.55 -11.49 -0.04
N SER A 269 -6.45 -10.25 -0.52
CA SER A 269 -5.24 -9.41 -0.40
C SER A 269 -4.90 -9.14 1.07
N ILE A 270 -5.89 -8.72 1.87
CA ILE A 270 -5.71 -8.48 3.32
C ILE A 270 -5.20 -9.72 4.05
N LEU A 271 -5.76 -10.89 3.74
CA LEU A 271 -5.33 -12.15 4.35
C LEU A 271 -3.93 -12.57 3.90
N ALA A 272 -3.58 -12.33 2.64
CA ALA A 272 -2.25 -12.60 2.12
C ALA A 272 -1.20 -11.72 2.81
N ASP A 273 -1.46 -10.41 2.94
CA ASP A 273 -0.58 -9.48 3.65
C ASP A 273 -0.38 -9.88 5.11
N ARG A 274 -1.45 -10.32 5.77
CA ARG A 274 -1.40 -10.80 7.16
C ARG A 274 -0.56 -12.08 7.30
N LEU A 275 -0.66 -13.01 6.35
CA LEU A 275 0.18 -14.22 6.33
C LEU A 275 1.66 -13.89 6.13
N LEU A 276 1.96 -12.97 5.20
CA LEU A 276 3.32 -12.51 4.94
C LEU A 276 3.90 -11.79 6.17
N GLY A 277 3.14 -10.90 6.80
CA GLY A 277 3.56 -10.21 8.03
C GLY A 277 3.84 -11.15 9.21
N GLN A 278 3.02 -12.20 9.39
CA GLN A 278 3.25 -13.21 10.44
C GLN A 278 4.48 -14.09 10.18
N SER A 279 4.85 -14.31 8.91
CA SER A 279 6.05 -15.08 8.56
C SER A 279 7.35 -14.37 9.00
N HIS A 280 7.38 -13.04 8.92
CA HIS A 280 8.52 -12.23 9.37
C HIS A 280 8.65 -12.17 10.90
N GLN A 281 7.53 -12.14 11.65
CA GLN A 281 7.59 -12.18 13.12
C GLN A 281 8.02 -13.55 13.68
N ASN A 282 7.68 -14.65 13.00
CA ASN A 282 8.09 -15.99 13.41
C ASN A 282 9.59 -16.28 13.17
N GLN A 283 10.24 -15.62 12.22
CA GLN A 283 11.71 -15.71 12.05
C GLN A 283 12.48 -14.89 13.09
N ALA A 284 11.88 -13.84 13.66
CA ALA A 284 12.51 -12.99 14.68
C ALA A 284 12.67 -13.69 16.05
N SER A 285 12.02 -14.83 16.28
CA SER A 285 12.06 -15.57 17.56
C SER A 285 13.06 -16.73 17.61
N GLN A 286 13.79 -17.02 16.52
CA GLN A 286 14.81 -18.09 16.49
C GLN A 286 16.15 -17.70 15.85
N ILE A 287 16.37 -16.41 15.55
CA ILE A 287 17.63 -15.97 14.97
C ILE A 287 18.14 -14.79 15.80
N GLN A 288 19.41 -14.87 16.22
CA GLN A 288 20.13 -13.74 16.82
C GLN A 288 19.85 -12.45 16.04
N PRO A 289 19.72 -11.29 16.72
CA PRO A 289 19.21 -10.09 16.10
C PRO A 289 20.07 -9.71 14.89
N LEU A 290 19.46 -9.82 13.71
CA LEU A 290 19.98 -9.17 12.51
C LEU A 290 19.87 -7.65 12.73
N PRO A 291 20.82 -6.85 12.24
CA PRO A 291 20.91 -5.42 12.56
C PRO A 291 19.63 -4.66 12.17
N ASN A 292 19.08 -3.91 13.14
CA ASN A 292 17.89 -3.05 13.05
C ASN A 292 17.62 -2.45 11.65
N TYR A 293 16.46 -2.79 11.08
CA TYR A 293 15.93 -2.25 9.82
C TYR A 293 14.74 -1.30 10.03
N TYR A 294 14.68 -0.59 11.16
CA TYR A 294 13.94 0.67 11.27
C TYR A 294 14.75 1.64 12.16
N GLY A 295 15.18 2.76 11.57
CA GLY A 295 15.78 3.88 12.28
C GLY A 295 17.26 3.72 12.70
N SER A 296 18.19 3.90 11.77
CA SER A 296 19.42 4.61 12.10
C SER A 296 19.63 5.72 11.09
N HIS A 297 19.74 6.97 11.56
CA HIS A 297 20.36 8.04 10.80
C HIS A 297 21.73 7.54 10.33
N LYS A 298 21.82 7.07 9.09
CA LYS A 298 23.10 6.71 8.48
C LYS A 298 23.67 7.95 7.81
N ASN A 299 24.91 8.23 8.20
CA ASN A 299 25.72 9.35 7.80
C ASN A 299 25.67 9.55 6.27
N ILE A 300 25.21 10.73 5.88
CA ILE A 300 24.78 11.15 4.54
C ILE A 300 25.95 11.37 3.57
N ASN A 301 27.17 11.00 3.96
CA ASN A 301 28.41 11.20 3.21
C ASN A 301 29.24 9.90 3.02
N ASP A 302 28.65 8.71 3.16
CA ASP A 302 29.37 7.43 2.93
C ASP A 302 29.54 7.15 1.41
N PRO A 303 30.78 7.21 0.88
CA PRO A 303 31.04 6.96 -0.54
C PRO A 303 30.81 5.50 -0.98
N ALA A 304 30.55 4.55 -0.07
CA ALA A 304 30.18 3.18 -0.41
C ALA A 304 28.75 3.03 -0.98
N TYR A 305 27.91 4.07 -0.89
CA TYR A 305 26.57 4.09 -1.50
C TYR A 305 26.56 4.46 -3.00
N LEU A 306 27.67 4.97 -3.54
CA LEU A 306 27.78 5.32 -4.97
C LEU A 306 27.95 4.10 -5.90
N ASN A 307 28.21 2.90 -5.36
CA ASN A 307 28.22 1.63 -6.11
C ASN A 307 26.87 0.88 -6.07
N ARG A 308 25.79 1.48 -5.53
CA ARG A 308 24.69 0.74 -4.86
C ARG A 308 23.31 0.78 -5.53
N TYR A 309 23.19 1.16 -6.82
CA TYR A 309 21.90 1.25 -7.52
C TYR A 309 21.82 0.32 -8.76
N PRO A 310 21.65 -1.00 -8.57
CA PRO A 310 21.49 -1.96 -9.67
C PRO A 310 20.22 -1.72 -10.49
N ALA A 311 19.15 -1.21 -9.88
CA ALA A 311 17.91 -0.85 -10.57
C ALA A 311 18.13 0.29 -11.59
N GLN A 312 18.87 1.35 -11.25
CA GLN A 312 19.20 2.42 -12.21
C GLN A 312 20.03 1.89 -13.39
N LYS A 313 21.04 1.04 -13.14
CA LYS A 313 21.84 0.44 -14.23
C LYS A 313 21.00 -0.46 -15.15
N LYS A 314 20.09 -1.27 -14.57
CA LYS A 314 19.11 -2.04 -15.34
C LYS A 314 18.20 -1.11 -16.13
N LEU A 315 17.69 -0.04 -15.54
CA LEU A 315 16.79 0.92 -16.17
C LEU A 315 17.45 1.74 -17.28
N ASP A 316 18.69 2.22 -17.08
CA ASP A 316 19.46 2.92 -18.11
C ASP A 316 19.69 2.03 -19.34
N SER A 317 19.88 0.71 -19.14
CA SER A 317 19.98 -0.25 -20.25
C SER A 317 18.67 -0.47 -20.99
N ILE A 318 17.53 -0.40 -20.28
CA ILE A 318 16.18 -0.52 -20.84
C ILE A 318 15.78 0.75 -21.62
N ILE A 319 16.13 1.94 -21.10
CA ILE A 319 15.71 3.24 -21.65
C ILE A 319 16.67 3.76 -22.74
N GLY A 320 17.98 3.51 -22.59
CA GLY A 320 19.01 3.98 -23.53
C GLY A 320 19.01 3.29 -24.90
N SER A 321 18.46 2.07 -24.99
CA SER A 321 18.39 1.29 -26.25
C SER A 321 17.28 1.74 -27.20
N ARG A 322 16.32 2.58 -26.74
CA ARG A 322 15.14 2.99 -27.54
C ARG A 322 15.04 4.47 -27.86
N THR A 323 15.83 5.31 -27.20
CA THR A 323 15.89 6.76 -27.48
C THR A 323 16.87 7.13 -28.59
N SER A 324 17.53 6.14 -29.21
CA SER A 324 18.54 6.31 -30.27
C SER A 324 18.11 5.78 -31.66
N ALA A 325 16.81 5.56 -31.91
CA ALA A 325 16.25 5.14 -33.20
C ALA A 325 15.23 6.14 -33.75
#